data_AF-A0A453JCG8-F1
#
_entry.id   AF-A0A453JCG8-F1
#
_cell.length_a   1.000
_cell.length_b   1.000
_cell.length_c   1.000
_cell.angle_alpha   90.00
_cell.angle_beta   90.00
_cell.angle_gamma   90.00
#
_symmetry.space_group_name_H-M   'P 1'
#
loop_
_entity.id
_entity.type
_entity.pdbx_description
1 polymer ?
#
loop_
_entity_poly.entity_id
_entity_poly.type
_entity_poly.pdbx_seq_one_letter_code
_entity_poly.pdbx_strand_id
1 'polypeptide(L)' 'DGGRASRGIDFTNVNHVVLFDYPRDPSEYVRRVGRTARGASGDGKAFVFAVGKQVSLARRVMERNLKGHPLHDVPCF' A
#
# COMPACT_ATOMS: atom_id res chain seq x y z
N ASP A 1 20.42 12.20 -17.12
CA ASP A 1 20.91 11.38 -16.00
C ASP A 1 19.72 10.67 -15.34
N GLY A 2 19.47 9.43 -15.75
CA GLY A 2 18.21 8.70 -15.53
C GLY A 2 18.26 7.77 -14.33
N GLY A 3 18.38 8.34 -13.13
CA GLY A 3 18.40 7.58 -11.89
C GLY A 3 16.99 7.15 -11.45
N ARG A 4 16.62 5.89 -11.72
CA ARG A 4 15.53 5.23 -10.99
C ARG A 4 15.89 5.21 -9.50
N ALA A 5 15.23 6.06 -8.72
CA ALA A 5 15.24 6.00 -7.27
C ALA A 5 14.47 4.75 -6.80
N SER A 6 15.13 3.58 -6.78
CA SER A 6 14.48 2.32 -6.38
C SER A 6 15.22 1.53 -5.30
N ARG A 7 16.35 2.02 -4.78
CA ARG A 7 17.04 1.38 -3.64
C ARG A 7 17.48 2.43 -2.62
N GLY A 8 16.89 2.37 -1.43
CA GLY A 8 17.43 2.96 -0.21
C GLY A 8 17.01 4.38 0.15
N ILE A 9 16.07 5.01 -0.56
CA ILE A 9 15.58 6.34 -0.15
C ILE A 9 14.48 6.14 0.88
N ASP A 10 14.81 6.35 2.16
CA ASP A 10 13.85 6.38 3.25
C ASP A 10 13.22 7.78 3.31
N PHE A 11 11.96 7.87 2.91
CA PHE A 11 11.21 9.11 3.00
C PHE A 11 10.52 9.13 4.37
N THR A 12 11.04 9.95 5.29
CA THR A 12 10.34 10.27 6.54
C THR A 12 9.18 11.23 6.24
N ASN A 13 8.04 11.03 6.88
CA ASN A 13 6.87 11.93 6.80
C ASN A 13 6.14 11.96 5.43
N VAL A 14 5.87 10.78 4.86
CA VAL A 14 5.05 10.67 3.65
C VAL A 14 3.56 10.68 4.00
N ASN A 15 2.83 11.70 3.55
CA ASN A 15 1.39 11.82 3.76
C ASN A 15 0.57 11.10 2.69
N HIS A 16 1.15 10.85 1.51
CA HIS A 16 0.44 10.22 0.40
C HIS A 16 1.33 9.20 -0.31
N VAL A 17 0.85 7.97 -0.43
CA VAL A 17 1.46 6.91 -1.25
C VAL A 17 0.53 6.61 -2.41
N VAL A 18 1.05 6.66 -3.64
CA VAL A 18 0.31 6.28 -4.85
C VAL A 18 0.99 5.06 -5.47
N LEU A 19 0.26 3.95 -5.53
CA LEU A 19 0.67 2.70 -6.15
C LEU A 19 0.14 2.65 -7.58
N PHE A 20 1.02 2.86 -8.57
CA PHE A 20 0.67 2.83 -10.00
C PHE A 20 0.29 1.44 -10.49
N ASP A 21 0.86 0.40 -9.89
CA ASP A 21 0.50 -1.00 -10.15
C ASP A 21 -0.04 -1.63 -8.87
N TYR A 22 -1.03 -2.51 -9.03
CA TYR A 22 -1.58 -3.25 -7.90
C TYR A 22 -0.52 -4.19 -7.31
N PRO A 23 -0.32 -4.21 -5.97
CA PRO A 23 0.65 -5.11 -5.33
C PRO A 23 0.36 -6.58 -5.63
N ARG A 24 1.42 -7.37 -5.84
CA ARG A 24 1.31 -8.81 -6.13
C ARG A 24 0.80 -9.60 -4.93
N ASP A 25 1.16 -9.13 -3.73
CA ASP A 25 0.78 -9.77 -2.47
C ASP A 25 0.56 -8.74 -1.35
N PRO A 26 -0.12 -9.13 -0.25
CA PRO A 26 -0.37 -8.24 0.88
C PRO A 26 0.91 -7.75 1.59
N SER A 27 1.99 -8.52 1.59
CA SER A 27 3.26 -8.12 2.23
C SER A 27 3.95 -7.02 1.43
N GLU A 28 3.85 -7.03 0.11
CA GLU A 28 4.26 -5.94 -0.76
C GLU A 28 3.46 -4.67 -0.48
N TYR A 29 2.13 -4.77 -0.34
CA TYR A 29 1.28 -3.64 0.05
C TYR A 29 1.75 -3.02 1.37
N VAL A 30 1.93 -3.83 2.42
CA VAL A 30 2.36 -3.35 3.75
C VAL A 30 3.74 -2.69 3.68
N ARG A 31 4.70 -3.25 2.94
CA ARG A 31 6.05 -2.66 2.81
C ARG A 31 6.05 -1.32 2.07
N ARG A 32 5.17 -1.14 1.08
CA ARG A 32 5.06 0.10 0.28
C ARG A 32 4.24 1.17 1.01
N VAL A 33 3.13 0.79 1.64
CA VAL A 33 2.22 1.70 2.34
C VAL A 33 2.71 2.02 3.75
N GLY A 34 3.38 1.10 4.46
CA GLY A 34 3.94 1.33 5.80
C GLY A 34 5.07 2.39 5.88
N ARG A 35 5.29 3.12 4.78
CA ARG A 35 6.07 4.35 4.68
C ARG A 35 5.24 5.61 5.01
N THR A 36 3.91 5.51 5.08
CA THR A 36 3.05 6.58 5.62
C THR A 36 3.02 6.55 7.14
N ALA A 37 2.65 7.68 7.78
CA ALA A 37 2.63 7.88 9.22
C ALA A 37 2.21 6.62 10.00
N ARG A 38 3.14 6.05 10.76
CA ARG A 38 2.94 4.85 11.57
C ARG A 38 2.23 5.22 12.87
N GLY A 39 1.24 4.44 13.28
CA GLY A 39 0.58 4.56 14.60
C GLY A 39 -0.89 4.98 14.53
N ALA A 40 -1.55 4.99 15.68
CA ALA A 40 -2.98 5.30 15.83
C ALA A 40 -3.38 6.74 15.43
N SER A 41 -2.39 7.61 15.16
CA SER A 41 -2.55 9.03 14.84
C SER A 41 -2.07 9.38 13.44
N GLY A 42 -1.72 8.39 12.61
CA GLY A 42 -1.24 8.64 11.25
C GLY A 42 -2.35 9.11 10.31
N ASP A 43 -2.15 10.25 9.66
CA ASP A 43 -3.04 10.90 8.70
C ASP A 43 -2.73 10.56 7.23
N GLY A 44 -1.82 9.61 7.02
CA GLY A 44 -1.36 9.20 5.70
C GLY A 44 -2.43 8.49 4.87
N LYS A 45 -2.47 8.77 3.57
CA LYS A 45 -3.40 8.15 2.61
C LYS A 45 -2.65 7.30 1.58
N ALA A 46 -3.20 6.14 1.26
CA ALA A 46 -2.72 5.28 0.19
C ALA A 46 -3.75 5.18 -0.93
N PHE A 47 -3.29 5.38 -2.16
CA PHE A 47 -4.07 5.22 -3.38
C PHE A 47 -3.47 4.10 -4.22
N VAL A 48 -4.31 3.31 -4.89
CA VAL A 48 -3.86 2.22 -5.76
C VAL A 48 -4.68 2.21 -7.03
N PHE A 49 -4.00 2.06 -8.17
CA PHE A 49 -4.66 1.75 -9.43
C PHE A 49 -4.86 0.23 -9.51
N ALA A 50 -6.09 -0.18 -9.80
CA ALA A 50 -6.50 -1.58 -9.89
C ALA A 50 -7.35 -1.79 -11.14
N VAL A 51 -7.08 -2.85 -11.89
CA VAL A 51 -7.81 -3.21 -13.11
C VAL A 51 -8.34 -4.65 -13.08
N GLY A 52 -9.48 -4.89 -13.72
CA GLY A 52 -10.07 -6.23 -13.83
C GLY A 52 -10.29 -6.91 -12.48
N LYS A 53 -9.74 -8.13 -12.31
CA LYS A 53 -9.86 -8.90 -11.05
C LYS A 53 -9.21 -8.19 -9.85
N GLN A 54 -8.30 -7.23 -10.06
CA GLN A 54 -7.66 -6.42 -9.01
C GLN A 54 -8.64 -5.58 -8.22
N VAL A 55 -9.76 -5.16 -8.81
CA VAL A 55 -10.72 -4.28 -8.14
C VAL A 55 -11.36 -4.95 -6.92
N SER A 56 -11.71 -6.23 -7.01
CA SER A 56 -12.32 -6.95 -5.89
C SER A 56 -11.34 -7.18 -4.73
N LEU A 57 -10.08 -7.49 -5.05
CA LEU A 57 -9.02 -7.62 -4.06
C LEU A 57 -8.64 -6.27 -3.43
N ALA A 58 -8.60 -5.20 -4.22
CA ALA A 58 -8.38 -3.84 -3.74
C ALA A 58 -9.42 -3.45 -2.69
N ARG A 59 -10.70 -3.68 -2.99
CA ARG A 59 -11.81 -3.42 -2.06
C ARG A 59 -11.65 -4.19 -0.75
N ARG A 60 -11.28 -5.48 -0.83
CA ARG A 60 -11.07 -6.32 0.37
C ARG A 60 -9.91 -5.81 1.23
N VAL A 61 -8.81 -5.36 0.63
CA VAL A 61 -7.68 -4.76 1.36
C VAL A 61 -8.10 -3.45 2.02
N MET A 62 -8.81 -2.57 1.30
CA MET A 62 -9.30 -1.30 1.84
C MET A 62 -10.24 -1.50 3.04
N GLU A 63 -11.21 -2.41 2.91
CA GLU A 63 -12.13 -2.75 4.00
C GLU A 63 -11.41 -3.29 5.24
N ARG A 64 -10.39 -4.13 5.06
CA ARG A 64 -9.59 -4.65 6.17
C ARG A 64 -8.77 -3.56 6.84
N ASN A 65 -8.12 -2.69 6.08
CA ASN A 65 -7.33 -1.57 6.62
C ASN A 65 -8.21 -0.61 7.44
N LEU A 66 -9.40 -0.27 6.94
CA LEU A 66 -10.35 0.59 7.67
C LEU A 66 -10.80 -0.03 9.01
N LYS A 67 -10.84 -1.37 9.09
CA LYS A 67 -11.18 -2.11 10.32
C LYS A 67 -9.96 -2.42 11.20
N GLY A 68 -8.74 -2.05 10.77
CA GLY A 68 -7.50 -2.46 11.45
C GLY A 68 -7.24 -3.97 11.43
N HIS A 69 -7.88 -4.70 10.51
CA HIS A 69 -7.71 -6.15 10.40
C HIS A 69 -6.41 -6.49 9.68
N PRO A 70 -5.74 -7.59 10.07
CA PRO A 70 -4.51 -8.01 9.42
C PRO A 70 -4.78 -8.47 7.97
N LEU A 71 -3.76 -8.32 7.12
CA LEU A 71 -3.85 -8.64 5.69
C LEU A 71 -3.27 -10.00 5.29
N HIS A 72 -2.71 -10.79 6.23
CA HIS A 72 -2.03 -12.06 5.89
C HIS A 72 -2.97 -13.10 5.27
N ASP A 73 -4.28 -13.03 5.55
CA ASP A 73 -5.30 -13.92 4.95
C ASP A 73 -5.97 -13.32 3.71
N VAL A 74 -5.41 -12.28 3.10
CA VAL A 74 -5.87 -11.81 1.78
C VAL A 74 -5.16 -12.66 0.74
N PRO A 75 -5.89 -13.33 -0.16
CA PRO A 75 -5.25 -14.15 -1.19
C PRO A 75 -4.38 -13.27 -2.10
N CYS A 76 -3.23 -13.81 -2.48
CA CYS A 76 -2.38 -13.22 -3.50
C CYS A 76 -3.10 -13.24 -4.85
N PHE A 77 -2.62 -12.38 -5.76
CA PHE A 77 -3.03 -12.42 -7.15
C PHE A 77 -2.51 -13.64 -7.90
#